data_AF-A0A959CJS0-F1
#
_entry.id   AF-A0A959CJS0-F1
#
_cell.length_a   1.000
_cell.length_b   1.000
_cell.length_c   1.000
_cell.angle_alpha   90.00
_cell.angle_beta   90.00
_cell.angle_gamma   90.00
#
_symmetry.space_group_name_H-M   'P 1'
#
loop_
_entity.id
_entity.type
_entity.pdbx_description
1 polymer ?
#
loop_
_entity_poly.entity_id
_entity_poly.type
_entity_poly.pdbx_seq_one_letter_code
_entity_poly.pdbx_strand_id
1 'polypeptide(L)'
;TYDEISSWDTARTREVTHAIQYFEGRIERDKWVEQAARLALKKHENPEAFKGRPDALSNDPEDLKVVEGIGPKIEELLKTAGINNWKALANADAGLLRDILEAAGPTYRIHDPSTWPAQARLAANGEWGVLKEYQAELHGGREPDRE
;
A
#
# COMPACT_ATOMS: atom_id res chain seq x y z
N THR A 1 10.61 8.62 11.09
CA THR A 1 10.05 7.32 11.54
C THR A 1 9.10 7.53 12.71
N TYR A 2 8.12 6.66 12.97
CA TYR A 2 7.14 6.84 14.08
C TYR A 2 7.80 6.95 15.46
N ASP A 3 8.88 6.21 15.67
CA ASP A 3 9.73 6.27 16.86
C ASP A 3 10.30 7.68 17.08
N GLU A 4 10.83 8.28 16.01
CA GLU A 4 11.38 9.64 16.06
C GLU A 4 10.34 10.69 16.42
N ILE A 5 9.09 10.58 15.94
CA ILE A 5 8.02 11.55 16.23
C ILE A 5 7.55 11.44 17.70
N SER A 6 7.58 10.22 18.26
CA SER A 6 7.14 9.98 19.65
C SER A 6 8.08 10.57 20.71
N SER A 7 9.33 10.87 20.33
CA SER A 7 10.32 11.53 21.20
C SER A 7 10.44 13.04 20.96
N TRP A 8 9.50 13.66 20.24
CA TRP A 8 9.54 15.11 20.01
C TRP A 8 9.11 15.89 21.26
N ASP A 9 10.07 16.63 21.83
CA ASP A 9 9.80 17.66 22.82
C ASP A 9 9.14 18.91 22.22
N THR A 10 8.51 19.71 23.08
CA THR A 10 7.72 20.90 22.72
C THR A 10 8.49 21.90 21.85
N ALA A 11 9.82 21.97 21.98
CA ALA A 11 10.67 22.82 21.16
C ALA A 11 10.80 22.32 19.70
N ARG A 12 10.95 21.00 19.50
CA ARG A 12 11.05 20.36 18.18
C ARG A 12 9.73 20.45 17.43
N THR A 13 8.62 20.28 18.14
CA THR A 13 7.27 20.41 17.58
C THR A 13 7.01 21.82 17.03
N ARG A 14 7.47 22.87 17.71
CA ARG A 14 7.33 24.26 17.26
C ARG A 14 8.17 24.57 16.02
N GLU A 15 9.41 24.07 15.98
CA GLU A 15 10.31 24.23 14.83
C GLU A 15 9.74 23.55 13.58
N VAL A 16 9.26 22.31 13.73
CA VAL A 16 8.62 21.59 12.62
C VAL A 16 7.34 22.29 12.20
N THR A 17 6.47 22.70 13.12
CA THR A 17 5.23 23.44 12.81
C THR A 17 5.51 24.72 12.00
N HIS A 18 6.60 25.43 12.29
CA HIS A 18 7.00 26.63 11.56
C HIS A 18 7.54 26.31 10.15
N ALA A 19 8.19 25.15 9.96
CA ALA A 19 8.76 24.72 8.68
C ALA A 19 7.72 24.23 7.65
N ILE A 20 6.55 23.76 8.10
CA ILE A 20 5.50 23.22 7.21
C ILE A 20 4.59 24.30 6.58
N GLN A 21 4.83 25.58 6.84
CA GLN A 21 4.17 26.77 6.25
C GLN A 21 2.64 26.73 6.03
N TYR A 22 1.88 25.85 6.68
CA TYR A 22 0.42 25.90 6.64
C TYR A 22 -0.23 25.21 7.86
N PHE A 23 -0.98 26.04 8.60
CA PHE A 23 -1.85 25.78 9.76
C PHE A 23 -1.18 25.36 11.08
N GLU A 24 -0.91 26.37 11.91
CA GLU A 24 -0.60 26.25 13.34
C GLU A 24 -1.68 25.44 14.09
N GLY A 25 -1.23 24.52 14.96
CA GLY A 25 -2.06 23.84 15.95
C GLY A 25 -2.77 22.54 15.52
N ARG A 26 -2.58 22.02 14.31
CA ARG A 26 -3.20 20.73 13.89
C ARG A 26 -2.72 19.53 14.70
N ILE A 27 -1.43 19.46 15.02
CA ILE A 27 -0.84 18.35 15.79
C ILE A 27 -1.53 18.23 17.16
N GLU A 28 -1.83 19.36 17.79
CA GLU A 28 -2.52 19.45 19.07
C GLU A 28 -4.04 19.27 18.94
N ARG A 29 -4.66 19.90 17.92
CA ARG A 29 -6.11 19.85 17.69
C ARG A 29 -6.60 18.46 17.28
N ASP A 30 -5.87 17.78 16.41
CA ASP A 30 -6.15 16.42 15.93
C ASP A 30 -5.46 15.34 16.80
N LYS A 31 -4.82 15.74 17.91
CA LYS A 31 -4.19 14.84 18.91
C LYS A 31 -3.25 13.81 18.30
N TRP A 32 -2.47 14.21 17.29
CA TRP A 32 -1.62 13.29 16.54
C TRP A 32 -0.61 12.54 17.43
N VAL A 33 -0.13 13.17 18.50
CA VAL A 33 0.79 12.55 19.48
C VAL A 33 0.11 11.41 20.25
N GLU A 34 -1.12 11.61 20.72
CA GLU A 34 -1.89 10.56 21.40
C GLU A 34 -2.27 9.42 20.46
N GLN A 35 -2.59 9.73 19.20
CA GLN A 35 -2.89 8.72 18.17
C GLN A 35 -1.65 7.91 17.81
N ALA A 36 -0.49 8.55 17.65
CA ALA A 36 0.78 7.87 17.39
C ALA A 36 1.18 6.95 18.56
N ALA A 37 1.01 7.40 19.81
CA ALA A 37 1.27 6.59 21.00
C ALA A 37 0.35 5.36 21.08
N ARG A 38 -0.95 5.51 20.79
CA ARG A 38 -1.90 4.38 20.75
C ARG A 38 -1.56 3.38 19.64
N LEU A 39 -1.14 3.87 18.47
CA LEU A 39 -0.71 3.00 17.36
C LEU A 39 0.58 2.26 17.69
N ALA A 40 1.54 2.91 18.36
CA ALA A 40 2.78 2.29 18.82
C ALA A 40 2.50 1.18 19.84
N LEU A 41 1.58 1.40 20.79
CA LEU A 41 1.16 0.40 21.76
C LEU A 41 0.51 -0.81 21.07
N LYS A 42 -0.40 -0.56 20.12
CA LYS A 42 -1.12 -1.61 19.37
C LYS A 42 -0.19 -2.45 18.47
N LYS A 43 0.90 -1.87 17.96
CA LYS A 43 1.97 -2.57 17.22
C LYS A 43 2.74 -3.54 18.11
N HIS A 44 2.90 -3.22 19.39
CA HIS A 44 3.58 -4.08 20.36
C HIS A 44 2.69 -5.24 20.84
N GLU A 45 1.37 -5.02 20.90
CA GLU A 45 0.38 -5.98 21.38
C GLU A 45 -0.10 -6.97 20.30
N ASN A 46 -0.19 -6.53 19.04
CA ASN A 46 -0.43 -7.39 17.89
C ASN A 46 0.44 -6.96 16.70
N PRO A 47 1.70 -7.43 16.63
CA PRO A 47 2.63 -7.06 15.56
C PRO A 47 2.15 -7.54 14.18
N GLU A 48 1.27 -8.54 14.12
CA GLU A 48 0.72 -9.06 12.86
C GLU A 48 -0.35 -8.15 12.26
N ALA A 49 -1.10 -7.41 13.09
CA ALA A 49 -2.05 -6.40 12.62
C ALA A 49 -1.38 -5.20 11.93
N PHE A 50 -0.06 -5.04 12.10
CA PHE A 50 0.77 -4.02 11.46
C PHE A 50 1.65 -4.57 10.34
N LYS A 51 1.57 -5.86 9.98
CA LYS A 51 2.11 -6.43 8.72
C LYS A 51 1.25 -6.02 7.51
N GLY A 52 0.76 -4.78 7.51
CA GLY A 52 -0.23 -4.25 6.58
C GLY A 52 0.19 -2.90 6.03
N ARG A 53 1.45 -2.82 5.60
CA ARG A 53 1.98 -1.97 4.52
C ARG A 53 3.46 -2.35 4.35
N PRO A 54 3.86 -3.01 3.26
CA PRO A 54 5.28 -3.08 2.91
C PRO A 54 5.74 -1.67 2.49
N ASP A 55 6.01 -0.82 3.49
CA ASP A 55 6.76 0.43 3.32
C ASP A 55 8.25 0.10 3.12
N ALA A 56 8.53 -0.62 2.02
CA ALA A 56 9.81 -0.84 1.37
C ALA A 56 9.52 -1.88 0.29
N LEU A 57 9.48 -1.45 -0.96
CA LEU A 57 9.27 -2.27 -2.14
C LEU A 57 10.12 -3.54 -2.04
N SER A 58 9.45 -4.67 -1.84
CA SER A 58 10.12 -5.94 -1.65
C SER A 58 10.96 -6.25 -2.89
N ASN A 59 12.20 -6.67 -2.71
CA ASN A 59 13.05 -7.14 -3.83
C ASN A 59 12.75 -8.60 -4.20
N ASP A 60 11.82 -9.23 -3.49
CA ASP A 60 11.38 -10.59 -3.76
C ASP A 60 10.42 -10.58 -4.96
N PRO A 61 10.80 -11.16 -6.12
CA PRO A 61 9.97 -11.14 -7.32
C PRO A 61 8.63 -11.90 -7.17
N GLU A 62 8.46 -12.60 -6.06
CA GLU A 62 7.28 -13.38 -5.67
C GLU A 62 6.32 -12.62 -4.74
N ASP A 63 6.68 -11.39 -4.35
CA ASP A 63 5.88 -10.54 -3.47
C ASP A 63 4.89 -9.71 -4.28
N LEU A 64 3.68 -10.25 -4.53
CA LEU A 64 2.69 -9.58 -5.37
C LEU A 64 2.01 -8.41 -4.67
N LYS A 65 2.15 -8.30 -3.34
CA LYS A 65 1.61 -7.18 -2.54
C LYS A 65 2.23 -5.81 -2.89
N VAL A 66 3.28 -5.76 -3.71
CA VAL A 66 3.82 -4.50 -4.26
C VAL A 66 2.83 -3.82 -5.21
N VAL A 67 1.89 -4.58 -5.77
CA VAL A 67 0.81 -4.09 -6.63
C VAL A 67 -0.35 -3.63 -5.76
N GLU A 68 -0.81 -2.40 -6.00
CA GLU A 68 -1.92 -1.83 -5.28
C GLU A 68 -3.22 -2.58 -5.58
N GLY A 69 -3.98 -2.89 -4.53
CA GLY A 69 -5.16 -3.74 -4.59
C GLY A 69 -4.89 -5.23 -4.35
N ILE A 70 -3.62 -5.69 -4.36
CA ILE A 70 -3.26 -7.07 -4.01
C ILE A 70 -2.91 -7.16 -2.51
N GLY A 71 -3.87 -7.66 -1.73
CA GLY A 71 -3.65 -8.02 -0.32
C GLY A 71 -3.09 -9.43 -0.15
N PRO A 72 -2.72 -9.84 1.08
CA PRO A 72 -2.16 -11.18 1.36
C PRO A 72 -3.09 -12.32 0.93
N LYS A 73 -4.41 -12.12 1.03
CA LYS A 73 -5.39 -13.13 0.62
C LYS A 73 -5.50 -13.26 -0.90
N ILE A 74 -5.40 -12.14 -1.62
CA ILE A 74 -5.42 -12.12 -3.09
C ILE A 74 -4.12 -12.72 -3.62
N GLU A 75 -2.97 -12.39 -3.03
CA GLU A 75 -1.69 -13.01 -3.38
C GLU A 75 -1.76 -14.54 -3.27
N GLU A 76 -2.31 -15.07 -2.18
CA GLU A 76 -2.49 -16.52 -1.99
C GLU A 76 -3.36 -17.15 -3.09
N LEU A 77 -4.46 -16.48 -3.47
CA LEU A 77 -5.34 -16.94 -4.55
C LEU A 77 -4.63 -16.94 -5.91
N LEU A 78 -3.89 -15.88 -6.22
CA LEU A 78 -3.13 -15.77 -7.46
C LEU A 78 -2.02 -16.83 -7.54
N LYS A 79 -1.30 -17.06 -6.45
CA LYS A 79 -0.29 -18.13 -6.34
C LYS A 79 -0.91 -19.51 -6.55
N THR A 80 -2.08 -19.76 -5.97
CA THR A 80 -2.85 -21.00 -6.17
C THR A 80 -3.26 -21.18 -7.64
N ALA A 81 -3.54 -20.08 -8.35
CA ALA A 81 -3.84 -20.08 -9.78
C ALA A 81 -2.58 -20.14 -10.68
N GLY A 82 -1.37 -20.28 -10.11
CA GLY A 82 -0.11 -20.39 -10.84
C GLY A 82 0.62 -19.07 -11.08
N ILE A 83 0.07 -17.94 -10.62
CA ILE A 83 0.66 -16.61 -10.73
C ILE A 83 1.53 -16.36 -9.50
N ASN A 84 2.79 -16.79 -9.58
CA ASN A 84 3.69 -16.82 -8.42
C ASN A 84 4.69 -15.65 -8.34
N ASN A 85 4.82 -14.86 -9.40
CA ASN A 85 5.79 -13.77 -9.47
C ASN A 85 5.31 -12.60 -10.35
N TRP A 86 6.00 -11.46 -10.25
CA TRP A 86 5.66 -10.25 -11.02
C TRP A 86 5.63 -10.50 -12.52
N LYS A 87 6.50 -11.35 -13.05
CA LYS A 87 6.54 -11.66 -14.48
C LYS A 87 5.32 -12.46 -14.92
N ALA A 88 4.89 -13.43 -14.13
CA ALA A 88 3.66 -14.18 -14.37
C ALA A 88 2.44 -13.24 -14.29
N LEU A 89 2.39 -12.36 -13.29
CA LEU A 89 1.31 -11.40 -13.13
C LEU A 89 1.27 -10.36 -14.26
N ALA A 90 2.44 -9.90 -14.72
CA ALA A 90 2.56 -8.95 -15.84
C ALA A 90 2.12 -9.53 -17.20
N ASN A 91 2.19 -10.86 -17.36
CA ASN A 91 1.70 -11.57 -18.53
C ASN A 91 0.28 -12.11 -18.36
N ALA A 92 -0.30 -12.00 -17.17
CA ALA A 92 -1.66 -12.43 -16.92
C ALA A 92 -2.66 -11.47 -17.57
N ASP A 93 -3.74 -12.03 -18.09
CA ASP A 93 -4.84 -11.25 -18.64
C ASP A 93 -5.74 -10.73 -17.50
N ALA A 94 -6.18 -9.47 -17.59
CA ALA A 94 -7.05 -8.87 -16.57
C ALA A 94 -8.41 -9.60 -16.46
N GLY A 95 -8.91 -10.17 -17.56
CA GLY A 95 -10.10 -11.02 -17.57
C GLY A 95 -9.88 -12.33 -16.84
N LEU A 96 -8.72 -12.98 -17.02
CA LEU A 96 -8.34 -14.18 -16.25
C LEU A 96 -8.22 -13.87 -14.76
N LEU A 97 -7.57 -12.76 -14.40
CA LEU A 97 -7.45 -12.31 -13.01
C LEU A 97 -8.84 -12.09 -12.38
N ARG A 98 -9.76 -11.49 -13.14
CA ARG A 98 -11.13 -11.29 -12.69
C ARG A 98 -11.87 -12.62 -12.48
N ASP A 99 -11.73 -13.58 -13.39
CA ASP A 99 -12.32 -14.92 -13.25
C ASP A 99 -11.83 -15.62 -11.98
N ILE A 100 -10.52 -15.55 -11.68
CA ILE A 100 -9.93 -16.09 -10.45
C ILE A 100 -10.54 -15.45 -9.20
N LEU A 101 -10.71 -14.12 -9.19
CA LEU A 101 -11.31 -13.40 -8.06
C LEU A 101 -12.79 -13.75 -7.90
N GLU A 102 -13.55 -13.87 -9.00
CA GLU A 102 -14.96 -14.24 -8.96
C GLU A 102 -15.17 -15.66 -8.47
N ALA A 103 -14.31 -16.60 -8.90
CA ALA A 103 -14.31 -17.98 -8.41
C ALA A 103 -13.99 -18.07 -6.90
N ALA A 104 -13.18 -17.13 -6.38
CA ALA A 104 -12.84 -17.06 -4.96
C ALA A 104 -13.97 -16.50 -4.08
N GLY A 105 -14.94 -15.78 -4.67
CA GLY A 105 -16.18 -15.37 -4.01
C GLY A 105 -16.51 -13.87 -4.08
N PRO A 106 -17.70 -13.48 -3.60
CA PRO A 106 -18.24 -12.12 -3.80
C PRO A 106 -17.43 -11.03 -3.11
N THR A 107 -16.67 -11.34 -2.05
CA THR A 107 -15.80 -10.40 -1.34
C THR A 107 -14.72 -9.79 -2.24
N TYR A 108 -14.28 -10.52 -3.27
CA TYR A 108 -13.18 -10.06 -4.13
C TYR A 108 -13.65 -9.18 -5.29
N ARG A 109 -14.96 -9.09 -5.54
CA ARG A 109 -15.56 -8.29 -6.64
C ARG A 109 -15.37 -6.79 -6.49
N ILE A 110 -15.01 -6.31 -5.31
CA ILE A 110 -14.71 -4.90 -5.06
C ILE A 110 -13.34 -4.49 -5.64
N HIS A 111 -12.44 -5.45 -5.82
CA HIS A 111 -11.11 -5.22 -6.36
C HIS A 111 -11.14 -5.19 -7.88
N ASP A 112 -10.36 -4.28 -8.47
CA ASP A 112 -10.20 -4.16 -9.90
C ASP A 112 -8.82 -4.67 -10.32
N PRO A 113 -8.74 -5.79 -11.07
CA PRO A 113 -7.46 -6.34 -11.50
C PRO A 113 -6.91 -5.70 -12.78
N SER A 114 -7.60 -4.73 -13.40
CA SER A 114 -7.23 -4.18 -14.71
C SER A 114 -5.86 -3.50 -14.69
N THR A 115 -5.50 -2.92 -13.53
CA THR A 115 -4.21 -2.23 -13.36
C THR A 115 -3.09 -3.16 -12.88
N TRP A 116 -3.39 -4.38 -12.44
CA TRP A 116 -2.40 -5.28 -11.83
C TRP A 116 -1.30 -5.73 -12.80
N PRO A 117 -1.59 -6.14 -14.04
CA PRO A 117 -0.54 -6.53 -14.99
C PRO A 117 0.41 -5.37 -15.32
N ALA A 118 -0.11 -4.15 -15.43
CA ALA A 118 0.70 -2.96 -15.70
C ALA A 118 1.65 -2.65 -14.53
N GLN A 119 1.13 -2.64 -13.30
CA GLN A 119 1.93 -2.46 -12.08
C GLN A 119 2.98 -3.56 -11.92
N ALA A 120 2.61 -4.81 -12.15
CA ALA A 120 3.51 -5.95 -12.06
C ALA A 120 4.64 -5.88 -13.10
N ARG A 121 4.37 -5.33 -14.30
CA ARG A 121 5.40 -5.10 -15.32
C ARG A 121 6.42 -4.06 -14.85
N LEU A 122 5.97 -2.97 -14.24
CA LEU A 122 6.85 -1.95 -13.67
C LEU A 122 7.71 -2.54 -12.54
N ALA A 123 7.11 -3.35 -11.65
CA ALA A 123 7.85 -4.06 -10.60
C ALA A 123 8.87 -5.04 -11.19
N ALA A 124 8.49 -5.84 -12.20
CA ALA A 124 9.39 -6.79 -12.87
C ALA A 124 10.57 -6.12 -13.57
N ASN A 125 10.40 -4.88 -14.05
CA ASN A 125 11.46 -4.08 -14.65
C ASN A 125 12.32 -3.33 -13.62
N GLY A 126 11.94 -3.35 -12.33
CA GLY A 126 12.58 -2.55 -11.29
C GLY A 126 12.29 -1.04 -11.40
N GLU A 127 11.24 -0.66 -12.14
CA GLU A 127 10.83 0.73 -12.37
C GLU A 127 10.01 1.27 -11.18
N TRP A 128 10.61 1.19 -10.01
CA TRP A 128 9.98 1.53 -8.72
C TRP A 128 9.54 2.99 -8.61
N GLY A 129 10.26 3.91 -9.25
CA GLY A 129 9.87 5.32 -9.32
C GLY A 129 8.57 5.50 -10.10
N VAL A 130 8.52 4.93 -11.30
CA VAL A 130 7.34 4.95 -12.19
C VAL A 130 6.17 4.24 -11.54
N LEU A 131 6.39 3.11 -10.87
CA LEU A 131 5.34 2.38 -10.16
C LEU A 131 4.69 3.25 -9.07
N LYS A 132 5.51 3.98 -8.29
CA LYS A 132 4.99 4.87 -7.24
C LYS A 132 4.21 6.04 -7.82
N GLU A 133 4.69 6.64 -8.91
CA GLU A 133 3.94 7.71 -9.59
C GLU A 133 2.62 7.18 -10.15
N TYR A 134 2.65 6.02 -10.82
CA TYR A 134 1.47 5.35 -11.34
C TYR A 134 0.46 5.07 -10.21
N GLN A 135 0.90 4.53 -9.08
CA GLN A 135 0.03 4.27 -7.91
C GLN A 135 -0.49 5.56 -7.26
N ALA A 136 0.27 6.66 -7.28
CA ALA A 136 -0.18 7.94 -6.76
C ALA A 136 -1.25 8.60 -7.65
N GLU A 137 -1.22 8.33 -8.95
CA GLU A 137 -2.25 8.77 -9.91
C GLU A 137 -3.53 7.91 -9.82
N LEU A 138 -3.43 6.66 -9.38
CA LEU A 138 -4.58 5.79 -9.15
C LEU A 138 -5.36 6.22 -7.90
N HIS A 139 -6.67 6.44 -8.04
CA HIS A 139 -7.56 6.68 -6.90
C HIS A 139 -7.99 5.32 -6.30
N GLY A 140 -7.12 4.70 -5.50
CA GLY A 140 -7.39 3.41 -4.85
C GLY A 140 -7.50 2.24 -5.82
N GLY A 141 -6.56 2.14 -6.78
CA GLY A 141 -6.40 0.98 -7.65
C GLY A 141 -7.12 1.03 -8.99
N ARG A 142 -7.89 2.10 -9.23
CA ARG A 142 -8.68 2.31 -10.46
C ARG A 142 -8.06 3.42 -11.31
N GLU A 143 -8.00 3.19 -12.61
CA GLU A 143 -7.68 4.25 -13.57
C GLU A 143 -8.68 5.40 -13.38
N PRO A 144 -8.22 6.66 -13.33
CA PRO A 144 -9.14 7.78 -13.32
C PRO A 144 -9.98 7.69 -14.61
N ASP A 145 -11.30 7.75 -14.46
CA ASP A 145 -12.24 7.89 -15.58
C ASP A 145 -11.81 9.13 -16.37
N ARG A 146 -11.08 8.92 -17.47
CA ARG A 146 -10.70 9.99 -18.39
C ARG A 146 -11.90 10.21 -19.30
N GLU A 147 -12.81 11.05 -18.85
CA GLU A 147 -13.89 11.63 -19.66
C GLU A 147 -13.35 12.61 -20.71
#